data_AF-A0A6H1NIS4-F1
#
_entry.id   AF-A0A6H1NIS4-F1
#
_cell.length_a   1.000
_cell.length_b   1.000
_cell.length_c   1.000
_cell.angle_alpha   90.00
_cell.angle_beta   90.00
_cell.angle_gamma   90.00
#
_symmetry.space_group_name_H-M   'P 1'
#
loop_
_entity.id
_entity.type
_entity.pdbx_description
1 polymer ?
#
loop_
_entity_poly.entity_id
_entity_poly.type
_entity_poly.pdbx_seq_one_letter_code
_entity_poly.pdbx_strand_id
1 'polypeptide(L)'
;MTETSSDDGRTFRLETARVVNEIAQGLRTLDAGVGWFSDLAPTRQQEVLQEAASYAMQAHITTADGRAGVARSGVKPTANPSVMICMDPPRYGFASLPAAEHVKAFRVLVSVFAIADTRRRETYCKGTCGHAWHNLTAATEQP
;
A
#
# COMPACT_ATOMS: atom_id res chain seq x y z
N MET A 1 22.50 -13.04 23.17
CA MET A 1 22.51 -13.07 21.69
C MET A 1 21.07 -13.09 21.20
N THR A 2 20.45 -11.92 21.03
CA THR A 2 19.05 -11.76 20.61
C THR A 2 18.90 -10.48 19.77
N GLU A 3 19.79 -10.29 18.79
CA GLU A 3 19.75 -9.14 17.87
C GLU A 3 19.11 -9.48 16.51
N THR A 4 18.91 -10.77 16.21
CA THR A 4 18.45 -11.24 14.89
C THR A 4 16.96 -10.95 14.60
N SER A 5 16.09 -10.92 15.60
CA SER A 5 14.63 -10.74 15.42
C SER A 5 14.24 -9.28 15.14
N SER A 6 14.96 -8.33 15.74
CA SER A 6 14.69 -6.89 15.57
C SER A 6 15.13 -6.38 14.18
N ASP A 7 16.25 -6.90 13.67
CA ASP A 7 16.81 -6.51 12.37
C ASP A 7 15.97 -7.04 11.19
N ASP A 8 15.48 -8.28 11.29
CA ASP A 8 14.57 -8.88 10.31
C ASP A 8 13.25 -8.11 10.22
N GLY A 9 12.64 -7.75 11.36
CA GLY A 9 11.41 -6.95 11.39
C GLY A 9 11.59 -5.52 10.87
N ARG A 10 12.77 -4.91 11.05
CA ARG A 10 13.08 -3.61 10.45
C ARG A 10 13.24 -3.72 8.93
N THR A 11 13.98 -4.73 8.47
CA THR A 11 14.24 -4.98 7.05
C THR A 11 12.92 -5.21 6.31
N PHE A 12 12.04 -6.03 6.87
CA PHE A 12 10.74 -6.32 6.27
C PHE A 12 9.82 -5.08 6.17
N ARG A 13 9.83 -4.20 7.18
CA ARG A 13 9.09 -2.93 7.11
C ARG A 13 9.65 -1.99 6.04
N LEU A 14 10.97 -1.94 5.87
CA LEU A 14 11.59 -1.16 4.79
C LEU A 14 11.23 -1.71 3.41
N GLU A 15 11.21 -3.03 3.24
CA GLU A 15 10.76 -3.67 2.01
C GLU A 15 9.29 -3.37 1.72
N THR A 16 8.42 -3.48 2.73
CA THR A 16 6.99 -3.16 2.63
C THR A 16 6.81 -1.71 2.18
N ALA A 17 7.48 -0.76 2.84
CA ALA A 17 7.45 0.64 2.48
C ALA A 17 7.92 0.86 1.04
N ARG A 18 9.00 0.20 0.62
CA ARG A 18 9.53 0.28 -0.74
C ARG A 18 8.50 -0.21 -1.77
N VAL A 19 7.97 -1.42 -1.61
CA VAL A 19 7.02 -2.01 -2.57
C VAL A 19 5.76 -1.15 -2.70
N VAL A 20 5.18 -0.70 -1.59
CA VAL A 20 3.96 0.12 -1.61
C VAL A 20 4.20 1.48 -2.27
N ASN A 21 5.34 2.13 -2.00
CA ASN A 21 5.67 3.42 -2.62
C ASN A 21 6.07 3.29 -4.10
N GLU A 22 6.76 2.21 -4.50
CA GLU A 22 7.03 1.93 -5.91
C GLU A 22 5.73 1.76 -6.70
N ILE A 23 4.72 1.07 -6.14
CA ILE A 23 3.38 0.98 -6.77
C ILE A 23 2.71 2.35 -6.84
N ALA A 24 2.75 3.13 -5.75
CA ALA A 24 2.14 4.45 -5.69
C ALA A 24 2.77 5.49 -6.64
N GLN A 25 4.00 5.24 -7.08
CA GLN A 25 4.73 6.08 -8.05
C GLN A 25 4.77 5.47 -9.45
N GLY A 26 4.17 4.31 -9.67
CA GLY A 26 4.17 3.64 -10.97
C GLY A 26 5.50 3.02 -11.36
N LEU A 27 6.45 2.90 -10.41
CA LEU A 27 7.74 2.23 -10.61
C LEU A 27 7.61 0.70 -10.54
N ARG A 28 6.55 0.20 -9.88
CA ARG A 28 6.18 -1.21 -9.83
C ARG A 28 4.72 -1.35 -10.25
N THR A 29 4.41 -2.33 -11.10
CA THR A 29 3.02 -2.62 -11.46
C THR A 29 2.24 -3.19 -10.28
N LEU A 30 0.92 -2.98 -10.26
CA LEU A 30 0.07 -3.57 -9.22
C LEU A 30 0.20 -5.10 -9.18
N ASP A 31 0.23 -5.76 -10.33
CA ASP A 31 0.31 -7.22 -10.40
C ASP A 31 1.66 -7.76 -9.91
N ALA A 32 2.78 -7.06 -10.19
CA ALA A 32 4.08 -7.43 -9.62
C ALA A 32 4.11 -7.26 -8.08
N GLY A 33 3.47 -6.21 -7.55
CA GLY A 33 3.28 -6.04 -6.12
C GLY A 33 2.41 -7.13 -5.49
N VAL A 34 1.36 -7.55 -6.18
CA VAL A 34 0.47 -8.64 -5.75
C VAL A 34 1.18 -9.98 -5.77
N GLY A 35 2.04 -10.25 -6.76
CA GLY A 35 2.89 -11.45 -6.80
C GLY A 35 3.76 -11.53 -5.55
N TRP A 36 4.55 -10.47 -5.28
CA TRP A 36 5.36 -10.36 -4.06
C TRP A 36 4.54 -10.58 -2.79
N PHE A 37 3.38 -9.94 -2.66
CA PHE A 37 2.51 -10.09 -1.49
C PHE A 37 1.96 -11.51 -1.32
N SER A 38 1.64 -12.18 -2.43
CA SER A 38 1.03 -13.51 -2.42
C SER A 38 2.01 -14.60 -2.00
N ASP A 39 3.30 -14.39 -2.25
CA ASP A 39 4.38 -15.31 -1.85
C ASP A 39 4.72 -15.23 -0.34
N LEU A 40 4.20 -14.21 0.36
CA LEU A 40 4.40 -14.06 1.80
C LEU A 40 3.59 -15.06 2.61
N ALA A 41 4.15 -15.49 3.74
CA ALA A 41 3.41 -16.24 4.75
C ALA A 41 2.19 -15.43 5.25
N PRO A 42 1.09 -16.08 5.69
CA PRO A 42 -0.12 -15.37 6.11
C PRO A 42 0.09 -14.30 7.19
N THR A 43 0.98 -14.53 8.14
CA THR A 43 1.34 -13.54 9.18
C THR A 43 2.03 -12.31 8.59
N ARG A 44 2.93 -12.49 7.63
CA ARG A 44 3.59 -11.40 6.91
C ARG A 44 2.62 -10.62 6.04
N GLN A 45 1.64 -11.27 5.43
CA GLN A 45 0.57 -10.57 4.72
C GLN A 45 -0.23 -9.64 5.66
N GLN A 46 -0.53 -10.07 6.88
CA GLN A 46 -1.20 -9.24 7.87
C GLN A 46 -0.36 -8.02 8.28
N GLU A 47 0.94 -8.23 8.52
CA GLU A 47 1.88 -7.14 8.81
C GLU A 47 1.91 -6.10 7.67
N VAL A 48 1.98 -6.56 6.41
CA VAL A 48 1.93 -5.66 5.24
C VAL A 48 0.62 -4.89 5.16
N LEU A 49 -0.51 -5.54 5.38
CA LEU A 49 -1.82 -4.88 5.38
C LEU A 49 -1.92 -3.82 6.49
N GLN A 50 -1.35 -4.09 7.66
CA GLN A 50 -1.32 -3.14 8.78
C GLN A 50 -0.45 -1.91 8.46
N GLU A 51 0.73 -2.12 7.90
CA GLU A 51 1.64 -1.05 7.48
C GLU A 51 1.04 -0.21 6.34
N ALA A 52 0.55 -0.86 5.28
CA ALA A 52 -0.09 -0.17 4.16
C ALA A 52 -1.33 0.63 4.59
N ALA A 53 -2.10 0.13 5.57
CA ALA A 53 -3.24 0.85 6.13
C ALA A 53 -2.79 2.12 6.86
N SER A 54 -1.66 2.03 7.56
CA SER A 54 -1.03 3.18 8.23
C SER A 54 -0.57 4.24 7.23
N TYR A 55 -0.04 3.85 6.08
CA TYR A 55 0.33 4.78 5.00
C TYR A 55 -0.90 5.47 4.40
N ALA A 56 -1.98 4.72 4.17
CA ALA A 56 -3.25 5.29 3.71
C ALA A 56 -3.82 6.31 4.71
N MET A 57 -3.82 6.00 6.01
CA MET A 57 -4.25 6.96 7.04
C MET A 57 -3.41 8.25 7.00
N GLN A 58 -2.08 8.13 6.88
CA GLN A 58 -1.17 9.28 6.79
C GLN A 58 -1.30 10.07 5.48
N ALA A 59 -1.79 9.44 4.41
CA ALA A 59 -2.11 10.12 3.16
C ALA A 59 -3.47 10.84 3.21
N HIS A 60 -4.20 10.73 4.31
CA HIS A 60 -5.54 11.31 4.49
C HIS A 60 -6.48 10.94 3.34
N ILE A 61 -6.63 9.64 3.09
CA ILE A 61 -7.54 9.17 2.04
C ILE A 61 -8.95 9.70 2.26
N THR A 62 -9.59 10.07 1.15
CA THR A 62 -10.99 10.49 1.11
C THR A 62 -11.86 9.39 0.50
N THR A 63 -13.17 9.50 0.68
CA THR A 63 -14.14 8.62 -0.01
C THR A 63 -13.98 8.67 -1.54
N ALA A 64 -13.58 9.82 -2.09
CA ALA A 64 -13.31 9.96 -3.53
C ALA A 64 -12.06 9.16 -3.95
N ASP A 65 -10.97 9.24 -3.17
CA ASP A 65 -9.77 8.43 -3.38
C ASP A 65 -10.12 6.93 -3.28
N GLY A 66 -10.98 6.57 -2.32
CA GLY A 66 -11.50 5.21 -2.15
C GLY A 66 -12.17 4.67 -3.41
N ARG A 67 -13.15 5.40 -3.96
CA ARG A 67 -13.86 4.98 -5.19
C ARG A 67 -12.92 4.88 -6.39
N ALA A 68 -12.03 5.86 -6.58
CA ALA A 68 -11.07 5.86 -7.68
C ALA A 68 -10.06 4.71 -7.57
N GLY A 69 -9.56 4.44 -6.37
CA GLY A 69 -8.65 3.32 -6.13
C GLY A 69 -9.32 1.95 -6.30
N VAL A 70 -10.57 1.78 -5.87
CA VAL A 70 -11.34 0.56 -6.15
C VAL A 70 -11.47 0.32 -7.65
N ALA A 71 -11.82 1.35 -8.43
CA ALA A 71 -11.93 1.23 -9.88
C ALA A 71 -10.61 0.80 -10.55
N ARG A 72 -9.45 1.24 -10.02
CA ARG A 72 -8.12 0.86 -10.51
C ARG A 72 -7.62 -0.49 -10.01
N SER A 73 -8.17 -1.00 -8.91
CA SER A 73 -7.67 -2.20 -8.24
C SER A 73 -7.96 -3.52 -8.99
N GLY A 74 -8.93 -3.52 -9.90
CA GLY A 74 -9.48 -4.74 -10.51
C GLY A 74 -10.30 -5.61 -9.55
N VAL A 75 -10.58 -5.14 -8.33
CA VAL A 75 -11.43 -5.82 -7.35
C VAL A 75 -12.87 -5.35 -7.53
N LYS A 76 -13.83 -6.29 -7.39
CA LYS A 76 -15.26 -5.97 -7.47
C LYS A 76 -15.64 -4.94 -6.40
N PRO A 77 -16.42 -3.89 -6.73
CA PRO A 77 -16.85 -2.88 -5.76
C PRO A 77 -17.61 -3.45 -4.54
N THR A 78 -18.21 -4.63 -4.69
CA THR A 78 -18.96 -5.33 -3.63
C THR A 78 -18.08 -6.21 -2.75
N ALA A 79 -16.79 -6.38 -3.05
CA ALA A 79 -15.88 -7.11 -2.18
C ALA A 79 -15.69 -6.36 -0.86
N ASN A 80 -15.57 -7.10 0.25
CA ASN A 80 -15.38 -6.53 1.59
C ASN A 80 -14.35 -5.39 1.65
N PRO A 81 -13.11 -5.54 1.13
CA PRO A 81 -12.14 -4.45 1.20
C PRO A 81 -12.55 -3.21 0.38
N SER A 82 -13.24 -3.39 -0.75
CA SER A 82 -13.74 -2.28 -1.57
C SER A 82 -14.84 -1.50 -0.85
N VAL A 83 -15.75 -2.20 -0.19
CA VAL A 83 -16.82 -1.57 0.62
C VAL A 83 -16.21 -0.81 1.80
N MET A 84 -15.28 -1.43 2.53
CA MET A 84 -14.64 -0.84 3.72
C MET A 84 -13.94 0.49 3.43
N ILE A 85 -13.15 0.56 2.35
CA ILE A 85 -12.38 1.77 2.01
C ILE A 85 -13.25 2.90 1.46
N CYS A 86 -14.44 2.59 0.95
CA CYS A 86 -15.40 3.55 0.41
C CYS A 86 -16.43 4.04 1.44
N MET A 87 -16.35 3.58 2.68
CA MET A 87 -17.17 4.12 3.77
C MET A 87 -16.72 5.54 4.16
N ASP A 88 -17.59 6.26 4.87
CA ASP A 88 -17.29 7.58 5.42
C ASP A 88 -17.53 7.57 6.95
N PRO A 89 -16.47 7.54 7.78
CA PRO A 89 -15.05 7.50 7.39
C PRO A 89 -14.61 6.12 6.86
N PRO A 90 -13.51 6.05 6.07
CA PRO A 90 -12.94 4.78 5.63
C PRO A 90 -12.54 3.87 6.79
N ARG A 91 -12.70 2.55 6.61
CA ARG A 91 -12.31 1.54 7.61
C ARG A 91 -10.99 0.87 7.22
N TYR A 92 -10.10 0.69 8.21
CA TYR A 92 -8.71 0.24 7.99
C TYR A 92 -8.40 -1.17 8.53
N GLY A 93 -9.39 -1.91 9.02
CA GLY A 93 -9.23 -3.25 9.62
C GLY A 93 -8.93 -4.37 8.61
N PHE A 94 -8.10 -4.13 7.59
CA PHE A 94 -7.81 -5.07 6.50
C PHE A 94 -7.06 -6.31 6.97
N ALA A 95 -6.12 -6.17 7.91
CA ALA A 95 -5.35 -7.28 8.47
C ALA A 95 -6.20 -8.26 9.30
N SER A 96 -7.40 -7.84 9.71
CA SER A 96 -8.37 -8.66 10.46
C SER A 96 -9.39 -9.36 9.56
N LEU A 97 -9.32 -9.18 8.25
CA LEU A 97 -10.16 -9.92 7.30
C LEU A 97 -9.74 -11.40 7.25
N PRO A 98 -10.63 -12.30 6.79
CA PRO A 98 -10.23 -13.67 6.49
C PRO A 98 -9.08 -13.71 5.49
N ALA A 99 -8.15 -14.67 5.62
CA ALA A 99 -6.97 -14.76 4.76
C ALA A 99 -7.30 -14.79 3.26
N ALA A 100 -8.43 -15.38 2.87
CA ALA A 100 -8.92 -15.40 1.49
C ALA A 100 -9.22 -14.00 0.90
N GLU A 101 -9.37 -12.98 1.75
CA GLU A 101 -9.59 -11.59 1.34
C GLU A 101 -8.29 -10.78 1.27
N HIS A 102 -7.16 -11.27 1.80
CA HIS A 102 -5.92 -10.49 1.92
C HIS A 102 -5.40 -9.97 0.59
N VAL A 103 -5.39 -10.79 -0.46
CA VAL A 103 -4.95 -10.35 -1.79
C VAL A 103 -5.84 -9.23 -2.34
N LYS A 104 -7.16 -9.33 -2.15
CA LYS A 104 -8.11 -8.26 -2.55
C LYS A 104 -7.90 -7.00 -1.72
N ALA A 105 -7.67 -7.17 -0.42
CA ALA A 105 -7.40 -6.08 0.51
C ALA A 105 -6.13 -5.33 0.11
N PHE A 106 -5.04 -6.05 -0.18
CA PHE A 106 -3.80 -5.46 -0.65
C PHE A 106 -4.03 -4.66 -1.95
N ARG A 107 -4.67 -5.28 -2.96
CA ARG A 107 -4.98 -4.61 -4.25
C ARG A 107 -5.74 -3.30 -4.06
N VAL A 108 -6.80 -3.32 -3.26
CA VAL A 108 -7.63 -2.14 -2.99
C VAL A 108 -6.81 -1.08 -2.26
N LEU A 109 -6.15 -1.47 -1.16
CA LEU A 109 -5.48 -0.54 -0.26
C LEU A 109 -4.32 0.19 -0.95
N VAL A 110 -3.46 -0.53 -1.69
CA VAL A 110 -2.34 0.12 -2.40
C VAL A 110 -2.82 0.96 -3.57
N SER A 111 -3.93 0.59 -4.23
CA SER A 111 -4.50 1.40 -5.32
C SER A 111 -5.10 2.70 -4.80
N VAL A 112 -5.81 2.67 -3.66
CA VAL A 112 -6.36 3.86 -3.00
C VAL A 112 -5.23 4.73 -2.45
N PHE A 113 -4.21 4.12 -1.82
CA PHE A 113 -3.02 4.84 -1.38
C PHE A 113 -2.31 5.54 -2.54
N ALA A 114 -2.17 4.88 -3.70
CA ALA A 114 -1.56 5.50 -4.88
C ALA A 114 -2.30 6.76 -5.35
N ILE A 115 -3.63 6.75 -5.34
CA ILE A 115 -4.45 7.93 -5.67
C ILE A 115 -4.25 9.04 -4.63
N ALA A 116 -4.38 8.72 -3.36
CA ALA A 116 -4.26 9.71 -2.28
C ALA A 116 -2.85 10.29 -2.18
N ASP A 117 -1.81 9.48 -2.35
CA ASP A 117 -0.43 9.97 -2.35
C ASP A 117 -0.13 10.83 -3.57
N THR A 118 -0.65 10.49 -4.76
CA THR A 118 -0.55 11.35 -5.95
C THR A 118 -1.20 12.71 -5.68
N ARG A 119 -2.45 12.72 -5.19
CA ARG A 119 -3.14 13.95 -4.79
C ARG A 119 -2.29 14.74 -3.80
N ARG A 120 -1.76 14.09 -2.76
CA ARG A 120 -0.95 14.75 -1.74
C ARG A 120 0.33 15.37 -2.32
N ARG A 121 1.01 14.66 -3.22
CA ARG A 121 2.22 15.16 -3.90
C ARG A 121 1.94 16.40 -4.73
N GLU A 122 0.83 16.38 -5.48
CA GLU A 122 0.43 17.47 -6.38
C GLU A 122 -0.10 18.70 -5.62
N THR A 123 -0.77 18.52 -4.49
CA THR A 123 -1.41 19.62 -3.76
C THR A 123 -0.57 20.20 -2.64
N TYR A 124 0.10 19.37 -1.84
CA TYR A 124 0.82 19.81 -0.63
C TYR A 124 2.33 19.80 -0.81
N CYS A 125 2.89 18.76 -1.45
CA CYS A 125 4.34 18.64 -1.59
C CYS A 125 4.89 19.56 -2.69
N LYS A 126 4.21 19.68 -3.85
CA LYS A 126 4.58 20.55 -4.98
C LYS A 126 6.08 20.57 -5.31
N GLY A 127 6.75 19.41 -5.23
CA GLY A 127 8.19 19.28 -5.51
C GLY A 127 9.15 19.79 -4.41
N THR A 128 8.65 20.26 -3.27
CA THR A 128 9.49 20.74 -2.15
C THR A 128 9.71 19.67 -1.06
N CYS A 129 9.24 18.44 -1.30
CA CYS A 129 9.31 17.37 -0.32
C CYS A 129 10.61 16.58 -0.42
N GLY A 130 11.42 16.62 0.64
CA GLY A 130 12.68 15.89 0.76
C GLY A 130 12.56 14.46 1.30
N HIS A 131 11.35 13.90 1.41
CA HIS A 131 11.19 12.54 1.91
C HIS A 131 11.77 11.52 0.92
N ALA A 132 12.55 10.56 1.43
CA ALA A 132 13.17 9.53 0.60
C ALA A 132 12.14 8.71 -0.19
N TRP A 133 10.99 8.41 0.42
CA TRP A 133 9.92 7.65 -0.20
C TRP A 133 9.11 8.43 -1.24
N HIS A 134 9.34 9.74 -1.42
CA HIS A 134 8.81 10.54 -2.55
C HIS A 134 9.82 10.73 -3.69
N ASN A 135 11.08 10.35 -3.46
CA ASN A 135 12.18 10.53 -4.41
C ASN A 135 12.80 9.17 -4.75
N LEU A 136 11.95 8.17 -5.01
CA LEU A 136 12.42 6.87 -5.44
C LEU A 136 12.93 6.99 -6.88
N THR A 137 14.19 6.64 -7.10
CA THR A 137 14.70 6.49 -8.46
C THR A 137 14.23 5.15 -9.01
N ALA A 138 13.78 5.13 -10.26
CA ALA A 138 13.77 3.87 -11.00
C ALA A 138 15.20 3.34 -10.93
N ALA A 139 15.39 2.11 -10.44
CA ALA A 139 16.72 1.51 -10.49
C ALA A 139 17.16 1.54 -11.96
N THR A 140 18.15 2.37 -12.26
CA THR A 140 18.81 2.35 -13.56
C THR A 140 19.32 0.93 -13.72
N GLU A 141 18.81 0.21 -14.72
CA GLU A 141 19.43 -1.06 -15.14
C GLU A 141 20.92 -0.77 -15.33
N GLN A 142 21.76 -1.34 -14.45
CA GLN A 142 23.18 -1.31 -14.67
C GLN A 142 23.47 -2.24 -15.85
N PRO A 143 24.25 -1.79 -16.85
CA PRO A 143 24.57 -2.58 -18.05
C PRO A 143 25.37 -3.85 -17.73
#